data_AF-A0A0D7A958-F1
#
_entry.id   AF-A0A0D7A958-F1
#
_cell.length_a   1.000
_cell.length_b   1.000
_cell.length_c   1.000
_cell.angle_alpha   90.00
_cell.angle_beta   90.00
_cell.angle_gamma   90.00
#
_symmetry.space_group_name_H-M   'P 1'
#
loop_
_entity.id
_entity.type
_entity.pdbx_description
1 polymer ?
#
loop_
_entity_poly.entity_id
_entity_poly.type
_entity_poly.pdbx_seq_one_letter_code
_entity_poly.pdbx_strand_id
1 'polypeptide(L)'
;RQGDINSWTRAETLQGAAGLGHLVMNLIWGLKKFHSGQIEDPSSLSHFFLLLDKSRLTGAKPDYHSLLSALDQVLDGLILNAWLLECGNDSLEAFVDTQPTSEQLLETAVRILQNFATPL
;
A
#
# COMPACT_ATOMS: atom_id res chain seq x y z
N ARG A 1 -43.46 8.55 -16.24
CA ARG A 1 -42.11 8.19 -15.73
C ARG A 1 -41.65 6.94 -16.48
N GLN A 2 -41.01 7.11 -17.64
CA GLN A 2 -40.09 6.10 -18.18
C GLN A 2 -38.73 6.56 -17.70
N GLY A 3 -38.16 5.94 -16.67
CA GLY A 3 -36.98 6.50 -16.00
C GLY A 3 -35.90 5.47 -15.73
N ASP A 4 -36.25 4.34 -15.12
CA ASP A 4 -35.26 3.38 -14.65
C ASP A 4 -35.73 1.97 -14.93
N ILE A 5 -35.39 1.47 -16.12
CA ILE A 5 -35.86 0.17 -16.62
C ILE A 5 -34.84 -0.94 -16.36
N ASN A 6 -33.55 -0.59 -16.24
CA ASN A 6 -32.49 -1.54 -15.91
C ASN A 6 -31.25 -0.84 -15.31
N SER A 7 -30.29 -1.65 -14.84
CA SER A 7 -29.03 -1.20 -14.22
C SER A 7 -28.18 -0.29 -15.11
N TRP A 8 -28.29 -0.41 -16.43
CA TRP A 8 -27.60 0.47 -17.38
C TRP A 8 -28.22 1.88 -17.39
N THR A 9 -29.56 1.98 -17.47
CA THR A 9 -30.26 3.28 -17.40
C THR A 9 -30.14 3.94 -16.02
N ARG A 10 -29.95 3.14 -14.96
CA ARG A 10 -29.69 3.62 -13.59
C ARG A 10 -28.23 3.96 -13.31
N ALA A 11 -27.32 3.71 -14.26
CA ALA A 11 -25.88 3.89 -14.09
C ALA A 11 -25.29 3.16 -12.86
N GLU A 12 -25.91 2.09 -12.38
CA GLU A 12 -25.49 1.37 -11.15
C GLU A 12 -24.06 0.81 -11.28
N THR A 13 -23.70 0.36 -12.49
CA THR A 13 -22.35 -0.12 -12.79
C THR A 13 -21.29 0.99 -12.74
N LEU A 14 -21.68 2.23 -13.08
CA LEU A 14 -20.81 3.41 -12.98
C LEU A 14 -20.65 3.86 -11.52
N GLN A 15 -21.69 3.69 -10.70
CA GLN A 15 -21.65 3.97 -9.27
C GLN A 15 -20.68 3.04 -8.52
N GLY A 16 -20.59 1.77 -8.92
CA GLY A 16 -19.62 0.83 -8.34
C GLY A 16 -18.18 1.30 -8.53
N ALA A 17 -17.81 1.71 -9.74
CA ALA A 17 -16.47 2.22 -10.05
C ALA A 17 -16.18 3.55 -9.34
N ALA A 18 -17.12 4.50 -9.38
CA ALA A 18 -16.97 5.80 -8.69
C ALA A 18 -16.90 5.62 -7.17
N GLY A 19 -17.71 4.72 -6.60
CA GLY A 19 -17.71 4.39 -5.19
C GLY A 19 -16.37 3.81 -4.72
N LEU A 20 -15.79 2.88 -5.48
CA LEU A 20 -14.45 2.33 -5.21
C LEU A 20 -13.36 3.41 -5.29
N GLY A 21 -13.41 4.27 -6.30
CA GLY A 21 -12.46 5.39 -6.42
C GLY A 21 -12.49 6.34 -5.22
N HIS A 22 -13.69 6.71 -4.76
CA HIS A 22 -13.85 7.54 -3.56
C HIS A 22 -13.41 6.83 -2.28
N LEU A 23 -13.62 5.51 -2.18
CA LEU A 23 -13.16 4.73 -1.04
C LEU A 23 -11.63 4.76 -0.95
N VAL A 24 -10.93 4.51 -2.06
CA VAL A 24 -9.45 4.58 -2.11
C VAL A 24 -8.96 5.99 -1.78
N MET A 25 -9.57 7.03 -2.36
CA MET A 25 -9.27 8.43 -2.04
C MET A 25 -9.33 8.71 -0.53
N ASN A 26 -10.42 8.29 0.12
CA ASN A 26 -10.60 8.50 1.55
C ASN A 26 -9.60 7.69 2.38
N LEU A 27 -9.31 6.45 1.98
CA LEU A 27 -8.32 5.60 2.64
C LEU A 27 -6.94 6.25 2.60
N ILE A 28 -6.45 6.65 1.42
CA ILE A 28 -5.10 7.21 1.31
C ILE A 28 -4.97 8.57 2.00
N TRP A 29 -6.05 9.36 2.05
CA TRP A 29 -6.09 10.60 2.83
C TRP A 29 -6.04 10.33 4.33
N GLY A 30 -6.75 9.29 4.79
CA GLY A 30 -6.66 8.80 6.16
C GLY A 30 -5.22 8.41 6.50
N LEU A 31 -4.60 7.56 5.69
CA LEU A 31 -3.22 7.12 5.88
C LEU A 31 -2.26 8.30 5.95
N LYS A 32 -2.35 9.25 5.00
CA LYS A 32 -1.55 10.48 5.04
C LYS A 32 -1.76 11.21 6.37
N LYS A 33 -3.00 11.46 6.78
CA LYS A 33 -3.30 12.24 7.98
C LYS A 33 -2.73 11.59 9.25
N PHE A 34 -2.87 10.27 9.40
CA PHE A 34 -2.44 9.57 10.61
C PHE A 34 -0.95 9.24 10.65
N HIS A 35 -0.32 9.02 9.49
CA HIS A 35 1.06 8.58 9.39
C HIS A 35 2.03 9.62 8.81
N SER A 36 1.61 10.89 8.62
CA SER A 36 2.50 11.94 8.10
C SER A 36 3.80 12.05 8.91
N GLY A 37 3.71 12.10 10.24
CA GLY A 37 4.86 12.22 11.16
C GLY A 37 5.85 13.34 10.80
N GLN A 38 7.09 13.21 11.29
CA GLN A 38 8.19 14.14 11.04
C GLN A 38 9.25 13.49 10.15
N ILE A 39 10.01 14.27 9.39
CA ILE A 39 11.02 13.76 8.45
C ILE A 39 12.11 12.93 9.18
N GLU A 40 12.40 13.27 10.42
CA GLU A 40 13.39 12.60 11.26
C GLU A 40 12.90 11.26 11.81
N ASP A 41 11.59 10.98 11.76
CA ASP A 41 10.99 9.74 12.22
C ASP A 41 10.98 8.71 11.08
N PRO A 42 11.81 7.65 11.13
CA PRO A 42 11.93 6.67 10.07
C PRO A 42 10.67 5.82 9.86
N SER A 43 9.70 5.88 10.78
CA SER A 43 8.41 5.20 10.64
C SER A 43 7.34 6.05 9.94
N SER A 44 7.64 7.32 9.65
CA SER A 44 6.67 8.27 9.11
C SER A 44 6.63 8.31 7.57
N LEU A 45 5.47 8.68 7.04
CA LEU A 45 5.32 8.94 5.60
C LEU A 45 6.14 10.14 5.15
N SER A 46 6.37 11.16 5.99
CA SER A 46 7.23 12.29 5.61
C SER A 46 8.68 11.86 5.38
N HIS A 47 9.19 10.94 6.19
CA HIS A 47 10.50 10.33 6.00
C HIS A 47 10.56 9.55 4.69
N PHE A 48 9.60 8.65 4.45
CA PHE A 48 9.56 7.88 3.21
C PHE A 48 9.39 8.76 1.96
N PHE A 49 8.58 9.81 2.03
CA PHE A 49 8.43 10.76 0.92
C PHE A 49 9.73 11.54 0.67
N LEU A 50 10.53 11.85 1.69
CA LEU A 50 11.85 12.41 1.47
C LEU A 50 12.77 11.41 0.77
N LEU A 51 12.81 10.17 1.27
CA LEU A 51 13.65 9.09 0.71
C LEU A 51 13.33 8.81 -0.77
N LEU A 52 12.06 8.90 -1.16
CA LEU A 52 11.59 8.69 -2.52
C LEU A 52 11.67 9.94 -3.42
N ASP A 53 12.26 11.03 -2.93
CA ASP A 53 12.30 12.36 -3.57
C ASP A 53 10.92 12.92 -3.96
N LYS A 54 9.93 12.66 -3.09
CA LYS A 54 8.53 13.09 -3.21
C LYS A 54 8.11 14.01 -2.05
N SER A 55 9.05 14.77 -1.49
CA SER A 55 8.84 15.66 -0.33
C SER A 55 7.64 16.61 -0.47
N ARG A 56 7.28 17.00 -1.70
CA ARG A 56 6.08 17.81 -2.00
C ARG A 56 4.77 17.18 -1.52
N LEU A 57 4.70 15.85 -1.39
CA LEU A 57 3.51 15.13 -0.93
C LEU A 57 3.20 15.38 0.56
N THR A 58 4.15 15.91 1.33
CA THR A 58 3.93 16.31 2.74
C THR A 58 2.94 17.46 2.87
N GLY A 59 2.77 18.26 1.82
CA GLY A 59 1.89 19.43 1.81
C GLY A 59 0.42 19.15 2.14
N ALA A 60 -0.35 20.21 2.36
CA ALA A 60 -1.74 20.11 2.81
C ALA A 60 -2.70 19.47 1.79
N LYS A 61 -2.40 19.59 0.48
CA LYS A 61 -3.25 19.11 -0.61
C LYS A 61 -2.40 18.48 -1.72
N PRO A 62 -1.84 17.27 -1.50
CA PRO A 62 -1.10 16.58 -2.54
C PRO A 62 -2.04 16.14 -3.67
N ASP A 63 -1.49 15.99 -4.86
CA ASP A 63 -2.17 15.34 -5.97
C ASP A 63 -2.49 13.87 -5.62
N TYR A 64 -3.72 13.43 -5.94
CA TYR A 64 -4.23 12.11 -5.58
C TYR A 64 -3.38 10.98 -6.19
N HIS A 65 -3.12 11.05 -7.49
CA HIS A 65 -2.41 9.98 -8.20
C HIS A 65 -0.96 9.87 -7.75
N SER A 66 -0.32 11.02 -7.52
CA SER A 66 1.04 11.08 -6.99
C SER A 66 1.11 10.53 -5.55
N LEU A 67 0.12 10.83 -4.70
CA LEU A 67 0.04 10.29 -3.35
C LEU A 67 -0.19 8.77 -3.35
N LEU A 68 -1.14 8.28 -4.15
CA LEU A 68 -1.43 6.85 -4.28
C LEU A 68 -0.17 6.10 -4.74
N SER A 69 0.47 6.57 -5.82
CA SER A 69 1.68 5.93 -6.34
C SER A 69 2.84 5.93 -5.34
N ALA A 70 2.98 6.99 -4.53
CA ALA A 70 4.00 7.03 -3.48
C ALA A 70 3.69 6.04 -2.35
N LEU A 71 2.42 5.92 -1.94
CA LEU A 71 2.00 4.98 -0.91
C LEU A 71 2.18 3.53 -1.37
N ASP A 72 1.90 3.22 -2.64
CA ASP A 72 2.16 1.90 -3.22
C ASP A 72 3.66 1.59 -3.20
N GLN A 73 4.53 2.53 -3.58
CA GLN A 73 5.98 2.34 -3.49
C GLN A 73 6.48 2.12 -2.06
N VAL A 74 5.89 2.82 -1.08
CA VAL A 74 6.20 2.60 0.34
C VAL A 74 5.77 1.21 0.77
N LEU A 75 4.55 0.79 0.39
CA LEU A 75 4.05 -0.55 0.71
C LEU A 75 4.93 -1.65 0.09
N ASP A 76 5.32 -1.52 -1.17
CA ASP A 76 6.22 -2.45 -1.85
C ASP A 76 7.55 -2.56 -1.12
N GLY A 77 8.14 -1.43 -0.75
CA GLY A 77 9.39 -1.38 0.02
C GLY A 77 9.27 -2.05 1.40
N LEU A 78 8.16 -1.82 2.11
CA LEU A 78 7.89 -2.45 3.40
C LEU A 78 7.72 -3.97 3.26
N ILE A 79 7.02 -4.44 2.22
CA ILE A 79 6.85 -5.87 1.95
C ILE A 79 8.19 -6.52 1.64
N LEU A 80 9.02 -5.91 0.77
CA LEU A 80 10.35 -6.42 0.46
C LEU A 80 11.26 -6.47 1.69
N ASN A 81 11.20 -5.45 2.54
CA ASN A 81 11.95 -5.44 3.80
C ASN A 81 11.48 -6.56 4.75
N ALA A 82 10.17 -6.83 4.83
CA ALA A 82 9.65 -7.94 5.62
C ALA A 82 10.13 -9.30 5.06
N TRP A 83 10.18 -9.47 3.75
CA TRP A 83 10.77 -10.65 3.12
C TRP A 83 12.24 -10.83 3.46
N LEU A 84 13.02 -9.75 3.43
CA LEU A 84 14.44 -9.79 3.81
C LEU A 84 14.61 -10.26 5.26
N LEU A 85 13.75 -9.81 6.17
CA LEU A 85 13.79 -10.21 7.58
C LEU A 85 13.33 -11.66 7.83
N GLU A 86 12.31 -12.14 7.10
CA GLU A 86 11.66 -13.43 7.39
C GLU A 86 12.17 -14.62 6.58
N CYS A 87 12.92 -14.38 5.50
CA CYS A 87 13.46 -15.45 4.66
C CYS A 87 14.70 -16.14 5.27
N GLY A 88 15.27 -15.59 6.36
CA GLY A 88 16.37 -16.21 7.11
C GLY A 88 17.71 -16.28 6.36
N ASN A 89 17.88 -15.48 5.30
CA ASN A 89 19.10 -15.40 4.50
C ASN A 89 19.64 -13.97 4.49
N ASP A 90 20.93 -13.81 4.17
CA ASP A 90 21.62 -12.50 4.15
C ASP A 90 21.06 -11.55 3.08
N SER A 91 20.42 -12.09 2.04
CA SER A 91 19.75 -11.33 0.99
C SER A 91 18.61 -12.13 0.34
N LEU A 92 17.75 -11.43 -0.41
CA LEU A 92 16.69 -12.08 -1.18
C LEU A 92 17.26 -12.97 -2.29
N GLU A 93 18.37 -12.57 -2.92
CA GLU A 93 19.08 -13.37 -3.92
C GLU A 93 19.61 -14.67 -3.31
N ALA A 94 20.22 -14.60 -2.12
CA ALA A 94 20.68 -15.78 -1.40
C ALA A 94 19.51 -16.73 -1.07
N PHE A 95 18.35 -16.18 -0.69
CA PHE A 95 17.14 -17.00 -0.50
C PHE A 95 16.68 -17.65 -1.80
N VAL A 96 16.66 -16.93 -2.92
CA VAL A 96 16.28 -17.47 -4.23
C VAL A 96 17.22 -18.61 -4.66
N ASP A 97 18.53 -18.49 -4.40
CA ASP A 97 19.52 -19.52 -4.71
C ASP A 97 19.28 -20.84 -3.95
N THR A 98 18.58 -20.80 -2.82
CA THR A 98 18.14 -22.01 -2.10
C THR A 98 17.02 -22.78 -2.80
N GLN A 99 16.41 -22.19 -3.85
CA GLN A 99 15.26 -22.72 -4.58
C GLN A 99 14.10 -23.11 -3.65
N PRO A 100 13.53 -22.14 -2.91
CA PRO A 100 12.50 -22.41 -1.93
C PRO A 100 11.26 -23.02 -2.60
N THR A 101 10.69 -24.03 -1.95
CA THR A 101 9.46 -24.65 -2.45
C THR A 101 8.27 -23.71 -2.29
N SER A 102 7.19 -23.97 -3.05
CA SER A 102 5.95 -23.20 -2.91
C SER A 102 5.40 -23.20 -1.48
N GLU A 103 5.61 -24.28 -0.74
CA GLU A 103 5.21 -24.40 0.66
C GLU A 103 6.04 -23.48 1.57
N GLN A 104 7.36 -23.45 1.39
CA GLN A 104 8.26 -22.55 2.14
C GLN A 104 7.97 -21.07 1.84
N LEU A 105 7.65 -20.74 0.58
CA LEU A 105 7.23 -19.40 0.20
C LEU A 105 5.92 -19.01 0.90
N LEU A 106 4.94 -19.91 0.92
CA LEU A 106 3.66 -19.68 1.58
C LEU A 106 3.83 -19.52 3.10
N GLU A 107 4.61 -20.39 3.75
CA GLU A 107 4.90 -20.29 5.19
C GLU A 107 5.58 -18.97 5.53
N THR A 108 6.53 -18.52 4.70
CA THR A 108 7.22 -17.25 4.89
C THR A 108 6.26 -16.07 4.73
N ALA A 109 5.40 -16.10 3.71
CA ALA A 109 4.37 -15.08 3.54
C ALA A 109 3.39 -15.03 4.73
N VAL A 110 3.01 -16.18 5.29
CA VAL A 110 2.17 -16.25 6.49
C VAL A 110 2.87 -15.62 7.69
N ARG A 111 4.16 -15.89 7.91
CA ARG A 111 4.94 -15.23 8.97
C ARG A 111 4.99 -13.72 8.78
N ILE A 112 5.22 -13.25 7.56
CA ILE A 112 5.21 -11.81 7.24
C ILE A 112 3.87 -11.18 7.61
N LEU A 113 2.75 -11.82 7.24
CA LEU A 113 1.42 -11.31 7.57
C LEU A 113 1.21 -11.25 9.09
N GLN A 114 1.61 -12.29 9.82
CA GLN A 114 1.44 -12.36 11.28
C GLN A 114 2.32 -11.35 12.03
N ASN A 115 3.55 -11.13 11.56
CA ASN A 115 4.52 -10.30 12.26
C ASN A 115 4.40 -8.80 11.90
N PHE A 116 3.95 -8.47 10.69
CA PHE A 116 3.97 -7.09 10.18
C PHE A 116 2.62 -6.54 9.74
N ALA A 117 1.60 -7.37 9.48
CA ALA A 117 0.31 -6.94 8.91
C ALA A 117 -0.91 -7.14 9.83
N THR A 118 -0.76 -7.82 10.97
CA THR A 118 -1.81 -7.93 11.99
C THR A 118 -1.59 -6.93 13.13
N PRO A 119 -2.61 -6.13 13.52
CA PRO A 119 -2.51 -5.31 14.71
C PRO A 119 -2.39 -6.20 15.96
N LEU A 120 -1.44 -5.87 16.84
CA LEU A 120 -1.27 -6.50 18.16
C LEU A 120 -2.49 -6.27 19.07
#